data_AF-A0A1I5FKE9-F1
#
_entry.id   AF-A0A1I5FKE9-F1
#
_cell.length_a   1.000
_cell.length_b   1.000
_cell.length_c   1.000
_cell.angle_alpha   90.00
_cell.angle_beta   90.00
_cell.angle_gamma   90.00
#
_symmetry.space_group_name_H-M   'P 1'
#
loop_
_entity.id
_entity.type
_entity.pdbx_description
1 polymer ?
#
loop_
_entity_poly.entity_id
_entity_poly.type
_entity_poly.pdbx_seq_one_letter_code
_entity_poly.pdbx_strand_id
1 'polypeptide(L)'
;MSAFDSLAEWFTNSGRTLPKKLAVAVIILFGAFTVNDLLGFAYFYRTDKKVESFEKLTKIIVDTTTDATSRVKAELLREEIMCRQPVYFSFLNIFGKFWRSMSEIKKTTIPRTTTTTKIAANASIRNEFMFFVSSSGIYAIIGVLLVLAHIFVSRQPVIQRIAAIILMSLLIFFVTTAMYFLTNLIPVLFSDWAYNYMLNAILQAGSIILWLVLGHKL
;
A
#
# COMPACT_ATOMS: atom_id res chain seq x y z
N MET A 1 26.34 28.05 -2.95
CA MET A 1 24.92 27.65 -2.78
C MET A 1 24.90 26.19 -2.35
N SER A 2 24.15 25.85 -1.31
CA SER A 2 24.02 24.44 -0.93
C SER A 2 23.18 23.71 -1.99
N ALA A 3 23.38 22.40 -2.14
CA ALA A 3 22.58 21.59 -3.06
C ALA A 3 21.07 21.68 -2.75
N PHE A 4 20.71 21.93 -1.49
CA PHE A 4 19.35 22.15 -1.04
C PHE A 4 18.77 23.49 -1.53
N ASP A 5 19.56 24.57 -1.53
CA ASP A 5 19.11 25.88 -2.02
C ASP A 5 18.80 25.81 -3.53
N SER A 6 19.68 25.15 -4.29
CA SER A 6 19.48 24.94 -5.73
C SER A 6 18.26 24.05 -6.03
N LEU A 7 17.99 23.04 -5.19
CA LEU A 7 16.79 22.19 -5.32
C LEU A 7 15.52 22.95 -4.94
N ALA A 8 15.54 23.71 -3.85
CA ALA A 8 14.41 24.50 -3.38
C ALA A 8 14.03 25.56 -4.42
N GLU A 9 15.01 26.31 -4.93
CA GLU A 9 14.83 27.27 -6.01
C GLU A 9 14.30 26.60 -7.29
N TRP A 10 14.76 25.36 -7.55
CA TRP A 10 14.29 24.60 -8.69
C TRP A 10 12.79 24.25 -8.59
N PHE A 11 12.30 23.90 -7.40
CA PHE A 11 10.88 23.59 -7.16
C PHE A 11 9.99 24.84 -7.01
N THR A 12 10.50 25.94 -6.46
CA THR A 12 9.72 27.18 -6.23
C THR A 12 9.64 28.09 -7.46
N ASN A 13 10.48 27.89 -8.48
CA ASN A 13 10.44 28.69 -9.71
C ASN A 13 9.06 28.60 -10.40
N SER A 14 8.36 29.74 -10.52
CA SER A 14 7.02 29.88 -11.10
C SER A 14 6.98 29.71 -12.63
N GLY A 15 8.12 29.84 -13.32
CA GLY A 15 8.23 29.65 -14.77
C GLY A 15 8.17 28.19 -15.25
N ARG A 16 7.98 27.22 -14.34
CA ARG A 16 7.97 25.79 -14.67
C ARG A 16 6.58 25.19 -14.45
N THR A 17 6.11 24.47 -15.46
CA THR A 17 4.82 23.80 -15.40
C THR A 17 4.81 22.69 -14.34
N LEU A 18 3.69 22.53 -13.63
CA LEU A 18 3.49 21.52 -12.58
C LEU A 18 3.94 20.10 -13.01
N PRO A 19 3.68 19.62 -14.25
CA PRO A 19 4.14 18.30 -14.69
C PRO A 19 5.67 18.14 -14.70
N LYS A 20 6.41 19.20 -15.06
CA LYS A 20 7.89 19.15 -15.04
C LYS A 20 8.42 19.05 -13.61
N LYS A 21 7.79 19.77 -12.67
CA LYS A 21 8.15 19.71 -11.25
C LYS A 21 7.93 18.30 -10.68
N LEU A 22 6.78 17.71 -10.98
CA LEU A 22 6.44 16.34 -10.57
C LEU A 22 7.39 15.30 -11.18
N ALA A 23 7.73 15.41 -12.46
CA ALA A 23 8.63 14.47 -13.12
C ALA A 23 10.01 14.40 -12.44
N VAL A 24 10.57 15.55 -12.05
CA VAL A 24 11.86 15.59 -11.34
C VAL A 24 11.74 15.08 -9.90
N ALA A 25 10.64 15.39 -9.20
CA ALA A 25 10.39 14.79 -7.88
C ALA A 25 10.35 13.26 -7.95
N VAL A 26 9.71 12.70 -8.97
CA VAL A 26 9.67 11.24 -9.22
C VAL A 26 11.06 10.69 -9.49
N ILE A 27 11.88 11.36 -10.31
CA ILE A 27 13.28 10.93 -10.58
C ILE A 27 14.12 10.92 -9.30
N ILE A 28 14.01 11.96 -8.46
CA ILE A 28 14.73 12.05 -7.18
C ILE A 28 14.28 10.93 -6.23
N LEU A 29 12.97 10.70 -6.11
CA LEU A 29 12.41 9.60 -5.32
C LEU A 29 12.91 8.24 -5.82
N PHE A 30 12.93 8.03 -7.13
CA PHE A 30 13.41 6.79 -7.73
C PHE A 30 14.90 6.60 -7.47
N GLY A 31 15.72 7.63 -7.67
CA GLY A 31 17.15 7.61 -7.36
C GLY A 31 17.43 7.31 -5.89
N ALA A 32 16.70 7.93 -4.97
CA ALA A 32 16.81 7.64 -3.53
C ALA A 32 16.43 6.19 -3.21
N PHE A 33 15.38 5.66 -3.86
CA PHE A 33 14.98 4.27 -3.70
C PHE A 33 16.04 3.30 -4.22
N THR A 34 16.61 3.56 -5.40
CA THR A 34 17.68 2.75 -5.99
C THR A 34 18.95 2.79 -5.14
N VAL A 35 19.36 3.94 -4.64
CA VAL A 35 20.52 4.06 -3.73
C VAL A 35 20.26 3.30 -2.44
N ASN A 36 19.06 3.41 -1.87
CA ASN A 36 18.68 2.67 -0.68
C ASN A 36 18.70 1.14 -0.88
N ASP A 37 18.28 0.66 -2.05
CA ASP A 37 18.28 -0.75 -2.41
C ASP A 37 19.71 -1.26 -2.69
N LEU A 38 20.49 -0.53 -3.50
CA LEU A 38 21.87 -0.86 -3.86
C LEU A 38 22.79 -0.93 -2.64
N LEU A 39 22.66 0.04 -1.73
CA LEU A 39 23.44 0.06 -0.49
C LEU A 39 22.87 -0.83 0.60
N GLY A 40 21.65 -1.35 0.41
CA GLY A 40 20.92 -2.12 1.43
C GLY A 40 20.72 -1.34 2.74
N PHE A 41 20.81 -0.01 2.73
CA PHE A 41 20.87 0.80 3.95
C PHE A 41 19.67 0.54 4.86
N ALA A 42 18.45 0.61 4.30
CA ALA A 42 17.25 0.32 5.08
C ALA A 42 17.12 -1.15 5.50
N TYR A 43 17.77 -2.09 4.82
CA TYR A 43 17.80 -3.49 5.24
C TYR A 43 18.74 -3.66 6.44
N PHE A 44 19.97 -3.20 6.34
CA PHE A 44 20.97 -3.31 7.41
C PHE A 44 20.54 -2.54 8.66
N TYR A 45 20.06 -1.30 8.52
CA TYR A 45 19.56 -0.51 9.64
C TYR A 45 18.39 -1.20 10.36
N ARG A 46 17.46 -1.83 9.62
CA ARG A 46 16.34 -2.55 10.22
C ARG A 46 16.77 -3.84 10.90
N THR A 47 17.66 -4.59 10.27
CA THR A 47 18.17 -5.85 10.84
C THR A 47 18.94 -5.56 12.13
N ASP A 48 19.79 -4.53 12.13
CA ASP A 48 20.52 -4.08 13.31
C ASP A 48 19.57 -3.66 14.44
N LYS A 49 18.55 -2.84 14.14
CA LYS A 49 17.52 -2.44 15.12
C LYS A 49 16.68 -3.62 15.63
N LYS A 50 16.41 -4.62 14.78
CA LYS A 50 15.74 -5.86 15.21
C LYS A 50 16.62 -6.63 16.18
N VAL A 51 17.91 -6.81 15.87
CA VAL A 51 18.87 -7.49 16.76
C VAL A 51 18.99 -6.76 18.09
N GLU A 52 19.13 -5.43 18.09
CA GLU A 52 19.20 -4.61 19.30
C GLU A 52 17.93 -4.77 20.17
N SER A 53 16.75 -4.76 19.55
CA SER A 53 15.48 -4.94 20.24
C SER A 53 15.33 -6.36 20.81
N PHE A 54 15.80 -7.37 20.07
CA PHE A 54 15.83 -8.76 20.51
C PHE A 54 16.75 -8.96 21.71
N GLU A 55 17.92 -8.33 21.71
CA GLU A 55 18.87 -8.40 22.81
C GLU A 55 18.28 -7.78 24.09
N LYS A 56 17.63 -6.61 23.96
CA LYS A 56 16.94 -5.94 25.08
C LYS A 56 15.80 -6.78 25.64
N LEU A 57 14.96 -7.37 24.78
CA LEU A 57 13.85 -8.23 25.20
C LEU A 57 14.35 -9.53 25.83
N THR A 58 15.42 -10.12 25.30
CA THR A 58 16.02 -11.34 25.86
C THR A 58 16.60 -11.10 27.25
N LYS A 59 17.21 -9.93 27.49
CA LYS A 59 17.65 -9.52 28.83
C LYS A 59 16.49 -9.48 29.82
N ILE A 60 15.33 -8.93 29.43
CA ILE A 60 14.13 -8.87 30.28
C ILE A 60 13.55 -10.28 30.55
N ILE A 61 13.56 -11.16 29.55
CA ILE A 61 13.04 -12.54 29.65
C ILE A 61 13.90 -13.41 30.57
N VAL A 62 15.23 -13.31 30.46
CA VAL A 62 16.18 -14.14 31.22
C VAL A 62 16.39 -13.62 32.64
N ASP A 63 16.13 -12.34 32.91
CA ASP A 63 16.30 -11.74 34.23
C ASP A 63 15.34 -12.36 35.26
N THR A 64 15.93 -12.97 36.29
CA THR A 64 15.24 -13.66 37.39
C THR A 64 14.51 -12.72 38.34
N THR A 65 14.81 -11.41 38.28
CA THR A 65 14.19 -10.37 39.12
C THR A 65 12.94 -9.74 38.48
N THR A 66 12.71 -9.98 37.18
CA THR A 66 11.56 -9.46 36.43
C THR A 66 10.25 -10.16 36.80
N ASP A 67 9.18 -9.38 36.94
CA ASP A 67 7.82 -9.90 37.17
C ASP A 67 7.35 -10.83 36.03
N ALA A 68 6.60 -11.88 36.38
CA ALA A 68 6.13 -12.91 35.45
C ALA A 68 5.28 -12.31 34.31
N THR A 69 4.50 -11.26 34.60
CA THR A 69 3.67 -10.60 33.56
C THR A 69 4.51 -9.81 32.55
N SER A 70 5.63 -9.25 33.00
CA SER A 70 6.55 -8.49 32.14
C SER A 70 7.35 -9.41 31.23
N ARG A 71 7.71 -10.62 31.71
CA ARG A 71 8.34 -11.64 30.86
C ARG A 71 7.43 -12.11 29.73
N VAL A 72 6.16 -12.40 30.03
CA VAL A 72 5.17 -12.80 29.01
C VAL A 72 4.95 -11.70 27.97
N LYS A 73 4.84 -10.44 28.39
CA LYS A 73 4.73 -9.30 27.45
C LYS A 73 5.98 -9.14 26.59
N ALA A 74 7.17 -9.37 27.15
CA ALA A 74 8.43 -9.31 26.41
C ALA A 74 8.55 -10.45 25.38
N GLU A 75 8.06 -11.65 25.69
CA GLU A 75 7.97 -12.77 24.74
C GLU A 75 7.04 -12.45 23.57
N LEU A 76 5.84 -11.93 23.84
CA LEU A 76 4.89 -11.53 22.79
C LEU A 76 5.46 -10.44 21.88
N LEU A 77 6.12 -9.42 22.45
CA LEU A 77 6.80 -8.37 21.67
C LEU A 77 7.94 -8.93 20.81
N ARG A 78 8.67 -9.93 21.31
CA ARG A 78 9.75 -10.57 20.56
C ARG A 78 9.22 -11.32 19.35
N GLU A 79 8.11 -12.05 19.51
CA GLU A 79 7.42 -12.71 18.40
C GLU A 79 6.89 -11.70 17.37
N GLU A 80 6.31 -10.59 17.82
CA GLU A 80 5.80 -9.55 16.93
C GLU A 80 6.93 -8.93 16.07
N ILE A 81 8.07 -8.60 16.66
CA ILE A 81 9.23 -8.04 15.96
C ILE A 81 9.84 -9.05 14.96
N MET A 82 9.80 -10.35 15.30
CA MET A 82 10.24 -11.44 14.42
C MET A 82 9.43 -11.46 13.13
N CYS A 83 8.10 -11.43 13.26
CA CYS A 83 7.16 -11.59 12.16
C CYS A 83 6.94 -10.29 11.35
N ARG A 84 7.34 -9.12 11.86
CA ARG A 84 7.10 -7.84 11.19
C ARG A 84 7.91 -7.71 9.90
N GLN A 85 7.20 -7.76 8.77
CA GLN A 85 7.78 -7.58 7.42
C GLN A 85 7.90 -6.09 7.05
N PRO A 86 8.83 -5.74 6.14
CA PRO A 86 8.92 -4.40 5.58
C PRO A 86 7.63 -3.99 4.85
N VAL A 87 7.24 -2.72 4.96
CA VAL A 87 6.05 -2.16 4.27
C VAL A 87 6.14 -2.32 2.75
N TYR A 88 7.34 -2.20 2.15
CA TYR A 88 7.53 -2.45 0.72
C TYR A 88 7.34 -3.93 0.35
N PHE A 89 7.66 -4.86 1.26
CA PHE A 89 7.37 -6.28 1.08
C PHE A 89 5.87 -6.53 1.14
N SER A 90 5.14 -5.85 2.03
CA SER A 90 3.66 -5.83 1.96
C SER A 90 3.15 -5.28 0.64
N PHE A 91 3.73 -4.19 0.11
CA PHE A 91 3.34 -3.61 -1.17
C PHE A 91 3.55 -4.58 -2.35
N LEU A 92 4.74 -5.21 -2.43
CA LEU A 92 5.06 -6.18 -3.46
C LEU A 92 4.25 -7.48 -3.31
N ASN A 93 3.96 -7.90 -2.07
CA ASN A 93 3.16 -9.09 -1.80
C ASN A 93 1.67 -8.85 -2.11
N ILE A 94 1.15 -7.62 -1.90
CA ILE A 94 -0.18 -7.22 -2.38
C ILE A 94 -0.22 -7.29 -3.91
N PHE A 95 0.82 -6.79 -4.59
CA PHE A 95 0.95 -6.90 -6.05
C PHE A 95 1.00 -8.35 -6.54
N GLY A 96 1.85 -9.16 -5.90
CA GLY A 96 2.00 -10.58 -6.22
C GLY A 96 0.71 -11.36 -5.97
N LYS A 97 -0.02 -11.04 -4.88
CA LYS A 97 -1.33 -11.63 -4.57
C LYS A 97 -2.41 -11.17 -5.55
N PHE A 98 -2.43 -9.91 -5.95
CA PHE A 98 -3.36 -9.40 -6.96
C PHE A 98 -3.14 -10.09 -8.31
N TRP A 99 -1.89 -10.23 -8.75
CA TRP A 99 -1.54 -10.91 -9.99
C TRP A 99 -1.85 -12.42 -9.92
N ARG A 100 -1.53 -13.08 -8.80
CA ARG A 100 -1.88 -14.49 -8.56
C ARG A 100 -3.39 -14.71 -8.50
N SER A 101 -4.14 -13.81 -7.87
CA SER A 101 -5.60 -13.87 -7.80
C SER A 101 -6.26 -13.72 -9.16
N MET A 102 -5.62 -13.03 -10.13
CA MET A 102 -6.08 -13.03 -11.52
C MET A 102 -5.68 -14.30 -12.29
N SER A 103 -4.55 -14.93 -11.95
CA SER A 103 -4.09 -16.17 -12.60
C SER A 103 -4.71 -17.46 -12.04
N GLU A 104 -5.19 -17.45 -10.80
CA GLU A 104 -5.80 -18.59 -10.14
C GLU A 104 -7.32 -18.48 -10.05
N ILE A 105 -7.99 -18.47 -11.22
CA ILE A 105 -9.36 -19.00 -11.31
C ILE A 105 -9.25 -20.53 -11.33
N LYS A 106 -8.69 -21.13 -10.28
CA LYS A 106 -8.81 -22.58 -10.06
C LYS A 106 -9.65 -22.78 -8.82
N LYS A 107 -10.83 -23.36 -9.03
CA LYS A 107 -11.69 -23.93 -7.99
C LYS A 107 -10.84 -24.84 -7.11
N THR A 108 -10.34 -24.31 -6.00
CA THR A 108 -9.65 -25.11 -4.99
C THR A 108 -10.74 -25.75 -4.16
N THR A 109 -11.12 -26.97 -4.56
CA THR A 109 -11.82 -27.89 -3.65
C THR A 109 -10.86 -28.17 -2.50
N ILE A 110 -11.15 -27.57 -1.34
CA ILE A 110 -10.35 -27.73 -0.13
C ILE A 110 -10.40 -29.21 0.29
N PRO A 111 -9.28 -29.91 0.50
CA PRO A 111 -9.30 -31.21 1.13
C PRO A 111 -9.78 -31.03 2.58
N ARG A 112 -10.88 -31.70 2.90
CA ARG A 112 -11.53 -31.66 4.21
C ARG A 112 -10.66 -32.41 5.22
N THR A 113 -9.68 -31.74 5.82
CA THR A 113 -8.95 -32.27 6.97
C THR A 113 -9.76 -32.02 8.23
N THR A 114 -10.16 -33.11 8.86
CA THR A 114 -10.94 -33.17 10.09
C THR A 114 -10.16 -32.62 11.29
N THR A 115 -10.90 -32.00 12.22
CA THR A 115 -10.52 -31.69 13.61
C THR A 115 -9.43 -30.64 13.83
N THR A 116 -9.80 -29.37 13.66
CA THR A 116 -9.32 -28.29 14.54
C THR A 116 -10.53 -27.57 15.14
N THR A 117 -10.36 -27.13 16.38
CA THR A 117 -11.34 -26.58 17.32
C THR A 117 -12.40 -25.66 16.69
N LYS A 118 -13.66 -25.81 17.12
CA LYS A 118 -14.84 -25.00 16.69
C LYS A 118 -14.68 -23.47 16.83
N ILE A 119 -13.59 -22.99 17.41
CA ILE A 119 -13.26 -21.57 17.56
C ILE A 119 -12.62 -21.00 16.28
N ALA A 120 -11.89 -21.80 15.50
CA ALA A 120 -11.29 -21.36 14.24
C ALA A 120 -12.25 -21.44 13.03
N ALA A 121 -13.36 -22.17 13.16
CA ALA A 121 -14.33 -22.38 12.09
C ALA A 121 -15.17 -21.14 11.73
N ASN A 122 -15.18 -20.11 12.60
CA ASN A 122 -15.96 -18.88 12.40
C ASN A 122 -15.08 -17.64 12.15
N ALA A 123 -13.77 -17.79 11.96
CA ALA A 123 -12.94 -16.67 11.53
C ALA A 123 -13.29 -16.35 10.07
N SER A 124 -14.00 -15.24 9.83
CA SER A 124 -14.32 -14.82 8.46
C SER A 124 -13.00 -14.53 7.71
N ILE A 125 -12.73 -15.32 6.68
CA ILE A 125 -11.53 -15.15 5.85
C ILE A 125 -11.82 -14.02 4.86
N ARG A 126 -10.91 -13.04 4.79
CA ARG A 126 -11.02 -11.93 3.83
C ARG A 126 -10.93 -12.47 2.40
N ASN A 127 -11.94 -12.19 1.59
CA ASN A 127 -11.83 -12.28 0.14
C ASN A 127 -11.08 -11.04 -0.39
N GLU A 128 -9.84 -11.25 -0.83
CA GLU A 128 -8.95 -10.18 -1.34
C GLU A 128 -9.51 -9.48 -2.59
N PHE A 129 -10.19 -10.22 -3.48
CA PHE A 129 -10.79 -9.66 -4.67
C PHE A 129 -11.96 -8.74 -4.32
N MET A 130 -12.88 -9.20 -3.46
CA MET A 130 -13.99 -8.38 -2.98
C MET A 130 -13.48 -7.16 -2.20
N PHE A 131 -12.42 -7.33 -1.42
CA PHE A 131 -11.78 -6.23 -0.72
C PHE A 131 -11.27 -5.18 -1.71
N PHE A 132 -10.48 -5.58 -2.70
CA PHE A 132 -9.98 -4.69 -3.76
C PHE A 132 -11.10 -3.95 -4.50
N VAL A 133 -12.12 -4.68 -4.94
CA VAL A 133 -13.26 -4.11 -5.67
C VAL A 133 -13.98 -3.07 -4.80
N SER A 134 -14.25 -3.40 -3.54
CA SER A 134 -14.93 -2.49 -2.60
C SER A 134 -14.09 -1.27 -2.21
N SER A 135 -12.76 -1.40 -2.15
CA SER A 135 -11.87 -0.32 -1.69
C SER A 135 -11.47 0.65 -2.80
N SER A 136 -11.22 0.12 -3.99
CA SER A 136 -10.55 0.87 -5.06
C SER A 136 -10.98 0.48 -6.47
N GLY A 137 -11.94 -0.46 -6.61
CA GLY A 137 -12.42 -0.95 -7.89
C GLY A 137 -12.99 0.14 -8.80
N ILE A 138 -13.84 1.03 -8.28
CA ILE A 138 -14.42 2.13 -9.08
C ILE A 138 -13.32 3.07 -9.61
N TYR A 139 -12.30 3.38 -8.80
CA TYR A 139 -11.16 4.20 -9.25
C TYR A 139 -10.37 3.53 -10.36
N ALA A 140 -10.13 2.22 -10.25
CA ALA A 140 -9.47 1.45 -11.30
C ALA A 140 -10.29 1.46 -12.60
N ILE A 141 -11.61 1.25 -12.52
CA ILE A 141 -12.51 1.26 -13.68
C ILE A 141 -12.53 2.63 -14.34
N ILE A 142 -12.74 3.71 -13.58
CA ILE A 142 -12.73 5.09 -14.10
C ILE A 142 -11.39 5.38 -14.75
N GLY A 143 -10.29 4.98 -14.12
CA GLY A 143 -8.95 5.19 -14.65
C GLY A 143 -8.73 4.50 -16.00
N VAL A 144 -9.14 3.23 -16.13
CA VAL A 144 -9.06 2.51 -17.42
C VAL A 144 -9.90 3.21 -18.48
N LEU A 145 -11.13 3.63 -18.14
CA LEU A 145 -12.00 4.37 -19.06
C LEU A 145 -11.38 5.70 -19.50
N LEU A 146 -10.73 6.44 -18.58
CA LEU A 146 -10.05 7.69 -18.90
C LEU A 146 -8.85 7.47 -19.82
N VAL A 147 -8.05 6.43 -19.60
CA VAL A 147 -6.93 6.08 -20.49
C VAL A 147 -7.44 5.74 -21.89
N LEU A 148 -8.49 4.90 -21.99
CA LEU A 148 -9.12 4.58 -23.27
C LEU A 148 -9.67 5.82 -23.96
N ALA A 149 -10.43 6.66 -23.24
CA ALA A 149 -10.96 7.90 -23.78
C ALA A 149 -9.83 8.82 -24.28
N HIS A 150 -8.73 8.94 -23.53
CA HIS A 150 -7.60 9.76 -23.95
C HIS A 150 -6.92 9.23 -25.22
N ILE A 151 -6.81 7.90 -25.39
CA ILE A 151 -6.27 7.29 -26.61
C ILE A 151 -7.06 7.74 -27.84
N PHE A 152 -8.39 7.73 -27.77
CA PHE A 152 -9.27 8.02 -28.91
C PHE A 152 -9.54 9.52 -29.14
N VAL A 153 -9.57 10.33 -28.08
CA VAL A 153 -9.94 11.75 -28.17
C VAL A 153 -8.73 12.68 -28.38
N SER A 154 -7.53 12.26 -27.97
CA SER A 154 -6.35 13.13 -28.02
C SER A 154 -5.96 13.50 -29.45
N ARG A 155 -5.74 14.80 -29.69
CA ARG A 155 -5.16 15.34 -30.94
C ARG A 155 -3.65 15.55 -30.85
N GLN A 156 -3.02 15.16 -29.73
CA GLN A 156 -1.59 15.34 -29.51
C GLN A 156 -0.77 14.41 -30.41
N PRO A 157 0.48 14.81 -30.73
CA PRO A 157 1.44 13.94 -31.42
C PRO A 157 1.68 12.66 -30.61
N VAL A 158 2.01 11.58 -31.32
CA VAL A 158 2.08 10.20 -30.78
C VAL A 158 2.94 10.12 -29.52
N ILE A 159 4.13 10.73 -29.52
CA ILE A 159 5.07 10.69 -28.39
C ILE A 159 4.47 11.35 -27.14
N GLN A 160 3.82 12.50 -27.28
CA GLN A 160 3.17 13.19 -26.16
C GLN A 160 1.98 12.39 -25.62
N ARG A 161 1.22 11.75 -26.51
CA ARG A 161 0.11 10.88 -26.14
C ARG A 161 0.59 9.67 -25.33
N ILE A 162 1.67 9.01 -25.76
CA ILE A 162 2.27 7.90 -25.03
C ILE A 162 2.73 8.36 -23.64
N ALA A 163 3.44 9.49 -23.56
CA ALA A 163 3.88 10.05 -22.28
C ALA A 163 2.70 10.39 -21.35
N ALA A 164 1.62 10.95 -21.90
CA ALA A 164 0.40 11.26 -21.14
C ALA A 164 -0.31 10.00 -20.63
N ILE A 165 -0.38 8.93 -21.44
CA ILE A 165 -0.94 7.63 -21.03
C ILE A 165 -0.13 7.02 -19.90
N ILE A 166 1.20 7.02 -20.00
CA ILE A 166 2.08 6.51 -18.94
C ILE A 166 1.83 7.29 -17.65
N LEU A 167 1.81 8.62 -17.73
CA LEU A 167 1.62 9.48 -16.56
C LEU A 167 0.23 9.29 -15.92
N MET A 168 -0.83 9.22 -16.73
CA MET A 168 -2.19 8.96 -16.24
C MET A 168 -2.29 7.58 -15.59
N SER A 169 -1.74 6.55 -16.24
CA SER A 169 -1.75 5.19 -15.71
C SER A 169 -1.04 5.12 -14.36
N LEU A 170 0.11 5.79 -14.24
CA LEU A 170 0.86 5.89 -12.99
C LEU A 170 0.05 6.61 -11.90
N LEU A 171 -0.63 7.71 -12.24
CA LEU A 171 -1.44 8.47 -11.30
C LEU A 171 -2.66 7.66 -10.81
N ILE A 172 -3.39 7.03 -11.74
CA ILE A 172 -4.51 6.12 -11.44
C ILE A 172 -4.04 4.99 -10.53
N PHE A 173 -2.88 4.42 -10.84
CA PHE A 173 -2.26 3.37 -10.05
C PHE A 173 -1.98 3.82 -8.61
N PHE A 174 -1.38 5.00 -8.43
CA PHE A 174 -1.13 5.55 -7.09
C PHE A 174 -2.43 5.82 -6.31
N VAL A 175 -3.45 6.40 -6.95
CA VAL A 175 -4.75 6.68 -6.32
C VAL A 175 -5.45 5.38 -5.90
N THR A 176 -5.52 4.40 -6.80
CA THR A 176 -6.13 3.08 -6.54
C THR A 176 -5.45 2.39 -5.37
N THR A 177 -4.12 2.43 -5.34
CA THR A 177 -3.32 1.80 -4.30
C THR A 177 -3.45 2.53 -2.97
N ALA A 178 -3.41 3.86 -2.96
CA ALA A 178 -3.57 4.66 -1.76
C ALA A 178 -4.94 4.39 -1.09
N MET A 179 -6.02 4.33 -1.89
CA MET A 179 -7.35 4.01 -1.37
C MET A 179 -7.44 2.58 -0.81
N TYR A 180 -6.87 1.59 -1.51
CA TYR A 180 -6.77 0.22 -1.00
C TYR A 180 -6.06 0.19 0.36
N PHE A 181 -4.90 0.86 0.49
CA PHE A 181 -4.18 0.93 1.76
C PHE A 181 -4.98 1.64 2.86
N LEU A 182 -5.62 2.76 2.54
CA LEU A 182 -6.38 3.55 3.52
C LEU A 182 -7.53 2.72 4.11
N THR A 183 -8.26 1.99 3.28
CA THR A 183 -9.32 1.08 3.73
C THR A 183 -8.80 -0.16 4.46
N ASN A 184 -7.57 -0.61 4.14
CA ASN A 184 -6.93 -1.75 4.80
C ASN A 184 -6.47 -1.42 6.24
N LEU A 185 -6.41 -0.15 6.61
CA LEU A 185 -6.16 0.28 7.99
C LEU A 185 -7.40 0.11 8.90
N ILE A 186 -8.59 -0.06 8.32
CA ILE A 186 -9.83 -0.23 9.07
C ILE A 186 -9.84 -1.66 9.64
N PRO A 187 -9.90 -1.85 10.97
CA PRO A 187 -9.99 -3.17 11.57
C PRO A 187 -11.29 -3.87 11.16
N VAL A 188 -11.32 -5.21 11.25
CA VAL A 188 -12.52 -5.99 10.95
C VAL A 188 -13.65 -5.59 11.87
N LEU A 189 -14.76 -5.14 11.30
CA LEU A 189 -15.94 -4.74 12.05
C LEU A 189 -16.80 -5.97 12.34
N PHE A 190 -17.25 -6.11 13.59
CA PHE A 190 -18.16 -7.19 14.02
C PHE A 190 -17.71 -8.61 13.64
N SER A 191 -16.39 -8.83 13.51
CA SER A 191 -15.80 -10.11 13.08
C SER A 191 -16.25 -10.60 11.69
N ASP A 192 -16.85 -9.74 10.86
CA ASP A 192 -17.34 -10.06 9.53
C ASP A 192 -16.86 -9.03 8.49
N TRP A 193 -16.15 -9.51 7.46
CA TRP A 193 -15.64 -8.69 6.37
C TRP A 193 -16.73 -8.06 5.49
N ALA A 194 -17.96 -8.56 5.52
CA ALA A 194 -19.08 -7.97 4.78
C ALA A 194 -19.32 -6.50 5.16
N TYR A 195 -19.20 -6.17 6.45
CA TYR A 195 -19.33 -4.79 6.93
C TYR A 195 -18.18 -3.90 6.42
N ASN A 196 -16.96 -4.43 6.39
CA ASN A 196 -15.82 -3.72 5.82
C ASN A 196 -16.02 -3.46 4.32
N TYR A 197 -16.53 -4.43 3.55
CA TYR A 197 -16.83 -4.21 2.12
C TYR A 197 -17.88 -3.13 1.89
N MET A 198 -18.95 -3.13 2.68
CA MET A 198 -19.98 -2.11 2.60
C MET A 198 -19.43 -0.72 2.96
N LEU A 199 -18.68 -0.63 4.05
CA LEU A 199 -18.05 0.63 4.47
C LEU A 199 -17.07 1.15 3.41
N ASN A 200 -16.23 0.29 2.86
CA ASN A 200 -15.29 0.64 1.80
C ASN A 200 -16.01 1.18 0.56
N ALA A 201 -17.11 0.53 0.15
CA ALA A 201 -17.92 1.00 -0.97
C ALA A 201 -18.56 2.36 -0.70
N ILE A 202 -19.05 2.60 0.52
CA ILE A 202 -19.59 3.92 0.94
C ILE A 202 -18.50 4.98 0.91
N LEU A 203 -17.32 4.69 1.45
CA LEU A 203 -16.18 5.62 1.45
C LEU A 203 -15.76 5.96 0.04
N GLN A 204 -15.69 4.96 -0.85
CA GLN A 204 -15.35 5.15 -2.25
C GLN A 204 -16.38 6.00 -3.00
N ALA A 205 -17.68 5.72 -2.82
CA ALA A 205 -18.74 6.52 -3.43
C ALA A 205 -18.72 7.96 -2.88
N GLY A 206 -18.58 8.11 -1.56
CA GLY A 206 -18.51 9.40 -0.89
C GLY A 206 -17.33 10.25 -1.34
N SER A 207 -16.15 9.66 -1.51
CA SER A 207 -14.97 10.39 -2.00
C SER A 207 -15.10 10.83 -3.45
N ILE A 208 -15.78 10.04 -4.31
CA ILE A 208 -16.10 10.46 -5.69
C ILE A 208 -17.08 11.63 -5.69
N ILE A 209 -18.17 11.54 -4.92
CA ILE A 209 -19.17 12.61 -4.80
C ILE A 209 -18.51 13.90 -4.30
N LEU A 210 -17.67 13.80 -3.26
CA LEU A 210 -16.93 14.94 -2.73
C LEU A 210 -16.06 15.59 -3.82
N TRP A 211 -15.38 14.78 -4.62
CA TRP A 211 -14.53 15.27 -5.71
C TRP A 211 -15.35 15.98 -6.80
N LEU A 212 -16.52 15.46 -7.15
CA LEU A 212 -17.44 16.10 -8.11
C LEU A 212 -17.97 17.44 -7.58
N VAL A 213 -18.35 17.50 -6.30
CA VAL A 213 -18.86 18.73 -5.66
C VAL A 213 -17.77 19.80 -5.58
N LEU A 214 -16.54 19.42 -5.24
CA LEU A 214 -15.41 20.34 -5.19
C LEU A 214 -14.97 20.79 -6.59
N GLY A 215 -14.98 19.88 -7.57
CA GLY A 215 -14.62 20.16 -8.95
C GLY A 215 -15.60 21.09 -9.67
N HIS A 216 -16.87 21.12 -9.27
CA HIS A 216 -17.86 22.06 -9.83
C HIS A 216 -17.69 23.51 -9.30
N LYS A 217 -16.95 23.69 -8.19
CA LYS A 217 -16.74 25.01 -7.58
C LYS A 217 -15.43 25.70 -8.00
N LEU A 218 -14.64 25.05 -8.87
CA LEU A 218 -13.39 25.54 -9.46
C LEU A 218 -13.57 25.80 -10.95
#